data_AF-A0A7Z8VQ86-F1
#
_entry.id   AF-A0A7Z8VQ86-F1
#
_cell.length_a   1.000
_cell.length_b   1.000
_cell.length_c   1.000
_cell.angle_alpha   90.00
_cell.angle_beta   90.00
_cell.angle_gamma   90.00
#
_symmetry.space_group_name_H-M   'P 1'
#
loop_
_entity.id
_entity.type
_entity.pdbx_description
1 polymer ?
#
loop_
_entity_poly.entity_id
_entity_poly.type
_entity_poly.pdbx_seq_one_letter_code
_entity_poly.pdbx_strand_id
1 'polypeptide(L)'
;MALQGDFKLITTGTPIENHLGELWNLFHFINPGLLGSLKKFNERYAQAIENNKDHNTQQRLKKLLRPFILRRLKNDVLQELPAKTEITIHVELSQEERTFYEAMRRNAVQAMQTAQAEGQHAGQQHLKVLAEIMKLRRTCCHPKLVMEDSPLSSAKLQAF
;
A
#
# COMPACT_ATOMS: atom_id res chain seq x y z
N MET A 1 -16.48 -13.72 11.72
CA MET A 1 -16.92 -12.51 12.44
C MET A 1 -18.18 -12.90 13.21
N ALA A 2 -18.19 -12.84 14.54
CA ALA A 2 -19.18 -13.51 15.41
C ALA A 2 -20.26 -12.58 16.01
N LEU A 3 -20.27 -11.31 15.61
CA LEU A 3 -21.28 -10.36 16.11
C LEU A 3 -22.62 -10.63 15.43
N GLN A 4 -23.64 -10.89 16.26
CA GLN A 4 -25.01 -11.14 15.83
C GLN A 4 -25.84 -9.87 16.03
N GLY A 5 -26.79 -9.64 15.13
CA GLY A 5 -27.73 -8.53 15.19
C GLY A 5 -28.63 -8.50 13.96
N ASP A 6 -29.86 -8.05 14.15
CA ASP A 6 -30.88 -7.98 13.08
C ASP A 6 -30.52 -6.94 12.01
N PHE A 7 -29.80 -5.88 12.42
CA PHE A 7 -29.30 -4.84 11.53
C PHE A 7 -27.82 -4.58 11.79
N LYS A 8 -27.02 -4.57 10.72
CA LYS A 8 -25.56 -4.36 10.76
C LYS A 8 -25.18 -3.19 9.86
N LEU A 9 -24.47 -2.22 10.43
CA LEU A 9 -23.97 -1.04 9.75
C LEU A 9 -22.45 -0.96 9.91
N ILE A 10 -21.75 -0.51 8.85
CA ILE A 10 -20.33 -0.20 8.91
C ILE A 10 -20.11 1.26 8.49
N THR A 11 -19.25 1.97 9.22
CA THR A 11 -18.74 3.29 8.85
C THR A 11 -17.25 3.17 8.53
N THR A 12 -16.85 3.56 7.32
CA THR A 12 -15.44 3.60 6.91
C THR A 12 -15.21 4.74 5.93
N GLY A 13 -14.08 5.45 6.08
CA GLY A 13 -13.63 6.44 5.10
C GLY A 13 -12.99 5.81 3.85
N THR A 14 -12.51 4.57 3.97
CA THR A 14 -11.73 3.83 2.96
C THR A 14 -12.22 2.39 2.91
N PRO A 15 -13.32 2.10 2.19
CA PRO A 15 -13.86 0.73 2.10
C PRO A 15 -12.96 -0.24 1.30
N ILE A 16 -11.98 0.30 0.57
CA ILE A 16 -10.98 -0.44 -0.20
C ILE A 16 -9.69 0.37 -0.12
N GLU A 17 -8.63 -0.24 0.39
CA GLU A 17 -7.29 0.33 0.48
C GLU A 17 -6.33 -0.43 -0.46
N ASN A 18 -6.25 -1.76 -0.33
CA ASN A 18 -5.27 -2.55 -1.08
C ASN A 18 -5.91 -3.50 -2.08
N HIS A 19 -6.97 -4.22 -1.69
CA HIS A 19 -7.60 -5.24 -2.55
C HIS A 19 -9.12 -5.38 -2.31
N LEU A 20 -9.84 -5.89 -3.31
CA LEU A 20 -11.30 -6.08 -3.31
C LEU A 20 -11.79 -7.10 -2.28
N GLY A 21 -10.90 -7.98 -1.80
CA GLY A 21 -11.21 -8.85 -0.66
C GLY A 21 -11.62 -8.08 0.61
N GLU A 22 -11.12 -6.86 0.81
CA GLU A 22 -11.54 -5.98 1.91
C GLU A 22 -13.03 -5.66 1.79
N LEU A 23 -13.50 -5.33 0.57
CA LEU A 23 -14.91 -5.10 0.29
C LEU A 23 -15.75 -6.36 0.54
N TRP A 24 -15.25 -7.54 0.15
CA TRP A 24 -15.93 -8.80 0.43
C TRP A 24 -16.10 -9.01 1.93
N ASN A 25 -15.08 -8.73 2.75
CA ASN A 25 -15.17 -8.86 4.20
C ASN A 25 -16.27 -7.96 4.79
N LEU A 26 -16.35 -6.70 4.33
CA LEU A 26 -17.40 -5.77 4.78
C LEU A 26 -18.79 -6.32 4.48
N PHE A 27 -19.02 -6.80 3.24
CA PHE A 27 -20.30 -7.34 2.81
C PHE A 27 -20.63 -8.71 3.39
N HIS A 28 -19.62 -9.54 3.64
CA HIS A 28 -19.79 -10.79 4.36
C HIS A 28 -20.29 -10.54 5.80
N PHE A 29 -19.87 -9.44 6.41
CA PHE A 29 -20.40 -9.02 7.71
C PHE A 29 -21.82 -8.47 7.60
N ILE A 30 -22.09 -7.43 6.79
CA ILE A 30 -23.39 -6.75 6.81
C ILE A 30 -24.50 -7.52 6.10
N ASN A 31 -24.19 -8.26 5.04
CA ASN A 31 -25.16 -9.01 4.23
C ASN A 31 -24.57 -10.37 3.79
N PRO A 32 -24.50 -11.35 4.71
CA PRO A 32 -23.97 -12.67 4.41
C PRO A 32 -24.72 -13.32 3.24
N GLY A 33 -23.98 -13.78 2.23
CA GLY A 33 -24.54 -14.46 1.06
C GLY A 33 -24.68 -13.59 -0.20
N LEU A 34 -24.76 -12.26 -0.07
CA LEU A 34 -24.89 -11.35 -1.23
C LEU A 34 -23.79 -11.56 -2.28
N LEU A 35 -22.54 -11.72 -1.82
CA LEU A 35 -21.37 -11.91 -2.67
C LEU A 35 -20.94 -13.37 -2.81
N GLY A 36 -21.67 -14.30 -2.19
CA GLY A 36 -21.29 -15.71 -2.11
C GLY A 36 -20.00 -15.94 -1.29
N SER A 37 -19.36 -17.09 -1.52
CA SER A 37 -18.10 -17.42 -0.88
C SER A 37 -16.95 -16.57 -1.41
N LEU A 38 -15.90 -16.38 -0.61
CA LEU A 38 -14.70 -15.63 -1.00
C LEU A 38 -14.10 -16.17 -2.31
N LYS A 39 -14.07 -17.50 -2.49
CA LYS A 39 -13.59 -18.14 -3.73
C LYS A 39 -14.40 -17.68 -4.96
N LYS A 40 -15.72 -17.76 -4.90
CA LYS A 40 -16.60 -17.34 -5.99
C LYS A 40 -16.51 -15.83 -6.24
N PHE A 41 -16.36 -15.03 -5.19
CA PHE A 41 -16.14 -13.60 -5.33
C PHE A 41 -14.83 -13.28 -6.06
N ASN A 42 -13.75 -13.98 -5.71
CA ASN A 42 -12.45 -13.78 -6.34
C ASN A 42 -12.48 -14.16 -7.83
N GLU A 43 -13.06 -15.31 -8.17
CA GLU A 43 -13.22 -15.78 -9.55
C GLU A 43 -14.11 -14.84 -10.38
N ARG A 44 -15.23 -14.36 -9.79
CA ARG A 44 -16.23 -13.55 -10.51
C ARG A 44 -15.86 -12.08 -10.62
N TYR A 45 -15.14 -11.54 -9.64
CA TYR A 45 -14.89 -10.10 -9.53
C TYR A 45 -13.42 -9.77 -9.32
N ALA A 46 -12.79 -10.25 -8.24
CA ALA A 46 -11.48 -9.73 -7.83
C ALA A 46 -10.40 -9.94 -8.91
N GLN A 47 -10.27 -11.16 -9.45
CA GLN A 47 -9.27 -11.47 -10.47
C GLN A 47 -9.49 -10.68 -11.77
N ALA A 48 -10.75 -10.58 -12.23
CA ALA A 48 -11.07 -9.84 -13.44
C ALA A 48 -10.81 -8.33 -13.30
N ILE A 49 -11.09 -7.75 -12.13
CA ILE A 49 -10.94 -6.31 -11.90
C ILE A 49 -9.49 -5.94 -11.58
N GLU A 50 -8.81 -6.70 -10.72
CA GLU A 50 -7.45 -6.38 -10.26
C GLU A 50 -6.38 -6.74 -11.30
N ASN A 51 -6.47 -7.93 -11.90
CA ASN A 51 -5.45 -8.42 -12.83
C ASN A 51 -5.71 -7.95 -14.26
N ASN A 52 -6.96 -8.08 -14.72
CA ASN A 52 -7.32 -7.82 -16.12
C ASN A 52 -7.90 -6.41 -16.35
N LYS A 53 -8.07 -5.61 -15.28
CA LYS A 53 -8.66 -4.26 -15.31
C LYS A 53 -10.02 -4.22 -16.03
N ASP A 54 -10.83 -5.27 -15.87
CA ASP A 54 -12.14 -5.37 -16.54
C ASP A 54 -13.17 -4.39 -15.94
N HIS A 55 -13.38 -3.29 -16.65
CA HIS A 55 -14.35 -2.27 -16.28
C HIS A 55 -15.81 -2.74 -16.32
N ASN A 56 -16.17 -3.71 -17.15
CA ASN A 56 -17.55 -4.21 -17.22
C ASN A 56 -17.90 -4.96 -15.94
N THR A 57 -17.00 -5.83 -15.49
CA THR A 57 -17.14 -6.55 -14.23
C THR A 57 -17.13 -5.60 -13.03
N GLN A 58 -16.27 -4.57 -13.06
CA GLN A 58 -16.26 -3.50 -12.06
C GLN A 58 -17.62 -2.77 -11.99
N GLN A 59 -18.21 -2.41 -13.13
CA GLN A 59 -19.51 -1.74 -13.16
C GLN A 59 -20.63 -2.64 -12.66
N ARG A 60 -20.62 -3.93 -12.99
CA ARG A 60 -21.59 -4.92 -12.48
C ARG A 60 -21.53 -4.99 -10.95
N LEU A 61 -20.32 -5.07 -10.38
CA LEU A 61 -20.13 -5.06 -8.93
C LEU A 61 -20.63 -3.74 -8.32
N LYS A 62 -20.26 -2.60 -8.89
CA LYS A 62 -20.76 -1.29 -8.41
C LYS A 62 -22.28 -1.20 -8.41
N LYS A 63 -22.95 -1.67 -9.47
CA LYS A 63 -24.42 -1.68 -9.54
C LYS A 63 -25.05 -2.55 -8.46
N LEU A 64 -24.48 -3.73 -8.22
CA LEU A 64 -24.93 -4.66 -7.17
C LEU A 64 -24.82 -4.03 -5.77
N LEU A 65 -23.71 -3.33 -5.50
CA LEU A 65 -23.42 -2.79 -4.17
C LEU A 65 -24.05 -1.41 -3.90
N ARG A 66 -24.40 -0.67 -4.95
CA ARG A 66 -24.93 0.70 -4.86
C ARG A 66 -26.07 0.87 -3.85
N PRO A 67 -27.06 -0.04 -3.72
CA PRO A 67 -28.16 0.14 -2.76
C PRO A 67 -27.72 0.09 -1.29
N PHE A 68 -26.55 -0.47 -1.00
CA PHE A 68 -26.05 -0.67 0.37
C PHE A 68 -24.99 0.35 0.79
N ILE A 69 -24.61 1.26 -0.11
CA ILE A 69 -23.53 2.22 0.12
C ILE A 69 -24.08 3.64 0.04
N LEU A 70 -24.03 4.34 1.16
CA LEU A 70 -24.20 5.79 1.21
C LEU A 70 -22.82 6.45 1.28
N ARG A 71 -22.41 7.16 0.23
CA ARG A 71 -21.10 7.84 0.16
C ARG A 71 -21.30 9.31 -0.22
N ARG A 72 -20.75 10.20 0.59
CA ARG A 72 -20.58 11.63 0.29
C ARG A 72 -19.11 11.90 0.01
N LEU A 73 -18.79 12.63 -1.05
CA LEU A 73 -17.43 13.08 -1.34
C LEU A 73 -17.16 14.40 -0.63
N LYS A 74 -15.91 14.67 -0.27
CA LYS A 74 -15.51 15.97 0.32
C LYS A 74 -15.91 17.14 -0.58
N ASN A 75 -15.77 16.98 -1.90
CA ASN A 75 -16.16 17.99 -2.88
C ASN A 75 -17.68 18.27 -2.90
N ASP A 76 -18.51 17.32 -2.44
CA ASP A 76 -19.97 17.51 -2.39
C ASP A 76 -20.39 18.39 -1.20
N VAL A 77 -19.51 18.60 -0.21
CA VAL A 77 -19.85 19.22 1.08
C VAL A 77 -18.93 20.37 1.51
N LEU A 78 -17.67 20.38 1.07
CA LEU A 78 -16.68 21.39 1.47
C LEU A 78 -16.44 22.36 0.31
N GLN A 79 -17.35 23.33 0.15
CA GLN A 79 -17.22 24.39 -0.86
C GLN A 79 -16.32 25.56 -0.40
N GLU A 80 -16.00 25.63 0.89
CA GLU A 80 -15.24 26.74 1.49
C GLU A 80 -13.72 26.52 1.50
N LEU A 81 -13.27 25.30 1.23
CA LEU A 81 -11.83 24.98 1.22
C LEU A 81 -11.25 25.15 -0.19
N PRO A 82 -10.06 25.76 -0.32
CA PRO A 82 -9.36 25.78 -1.59
C PRO A 82 -9.03 24.35 -2.05
N ALA A 83 -8.81 24.18 -3.36
CA ALA A 83 -8.40 22.91 -3.92
C ALA A 83 -7.10 22.43 -3.25
N LYS A 84 -6.98 21.11 -3.05
CA LYS A 84 -5.73 20.50 -2.57
C LYS A 84 -4.63 20.76 -3.60
N THR A 85 -3.57 21.44 -3.19
CA THR A 85 -2.35 21.57 -3.99
C THR A 85 -1.37 20.48 -3.59
N GLU A 86 -0.85 19.77 -4.59
CA GLU A 86 0.24 18.80 -4.42
C GLU A 86 1.50 19.37 -5.07
N ILE A 87 2.55 19.56 -4.28
CA ILE A 87 3.84 20.08 -4.75
C ILE A 87 4.89 19.00 -4.51
N THR A 88 5.44 18.45 -5.59
CA THR A 88 6.54 17.48 -5.52
C THR A 88 7.86 18.23 -5.51
N ILE A 89 8.56 18.21 -4.38
CA ILE A 89 9.91 18.77 -4.23
C ILE A 89 10.92 17.66 -4.51
N HIS A 90 11.69 17.81 -5.58
CA HIS A 90 12.81 16.92 -5.89
C HIS A 90 14.04 17.36 -5.12
N VAL A 91 14.56 16.48 -4.26
CA VAL A 91 15.77 16.72 -3.47
C VAL A 91 16.86 15.79 -3.96
N GLU A 92 17.96 16.36 -4.43
CA GLU A 92 19.18 15.62 -4.78
C GLU A 92 19.97 15.27 -3.52
N LEU A 93 20.52 14.06 -3.47
CA LEU A 93 21.47 13.69 -2.43
C LEU A 93 22.76 14.50 -2.58
N SER A 94 23.34 14.94 -1.46
CA SER A 94 24.71 15.46 -1.46
C SER A 94 25.71 14.42 -1.98
N GLN A 95 26.92 14.85 -2.32
CA GLN A 95 27.94 13.95 -2.84
C GLN A 95 28.29 12.84 -1.83
N GLU A 96 28.35 13.19 -0.55
CA GLU A 96 28.62 12.28 0.56
C GLU A 96 27.45 11.31 0.78
N GLU A 97 26.20 11.81 0.80
CA GLU A 97 25.02 10.96 0.90
C GLU A 97 24.87 10.01 -0.30
N ARG A 98 25.16 10.49 -1.51
CA ARG A 98 25.12 9.65 -2.73
C ARG A 98 26.15 8.54 -2.65
N THR A 99 27.35 8.86 -2.16
CA THR A 99 28.42 7.87 -1.96
C THR A 99 28.00 6.81 -0.93
N PHE A 100 27.45 7.24 0.20
CA PHE A 100 26.95 6.35 1.24
C PHE A 100 25.77 5.48 0.75
N TYR A 101 24.83 6.07 0.02
CA TYR A 101 23.71 5.37 -0.58
C TYR A 101 24.17 4.29 -1.57
N GLU A 102 25.11 4.60 -2.46
CA GLU A 102 25.65 3.62 -3.41
C GLU A 102 26.41 2.49 -2.72
N ALA A 103 27.15 2.78 -1.65
CA ALA A 103 27.78 1.74 -0.84
C ALA A 103 26.73 0.79 -0.22
N MET A 104 25.68 1.34 0.38
CA MET A 104 24.55 0.56 0.92
C MET A 104 23.85 -0.26 -0.16
N ARG A 105 23.63 0.32 -1.35
CA ARG A 105 22.98 -0.36 -2.48
C ARG A 105 23.80 -1.53 -2.98
N ARG A 106 25.12 -1.38 -3.09
CA ARG A 106 26.04 -2.47 -3.47
C ARG A 106 26.01 -3.60 -2.44
N ASN A 107 26.06 -3.26 -1.15
CA ASN A 107 25.97 -4.25 -0.06
C ASN A 107 24.65 -5.02 -0.10
N ALA A 108 23.53 -4.33 -0.35
CA ALA A 108 22.22 -4.95 -0.51
C ALA A 108 22.21 -5.96 -1.69
N VAL A 109 22.74 -5.57 -2.85
CA VAL A 109 22.83 -6.44 -4.03
C VAL A 109 23.68 -7.67 -3.74
N GLN A 110 24.84 -7.49 -3.12
CA GLN A 110 25.71 -8.60 -2.76
C GLN A 110 25.04 -9.56 -1.76
N ALA A 111 24.39 -9.03 -0.72
CA ALA A 111 23.66 -9.83 0.26
C ALA A 111 22.54 -10.66 -0.40
N MET A 112 21.85 -10.11 -1.40
CA MET A 112 20.83 -10.84 -2.17
C MET A 112 21.45 -11.96 -3.02
N GLN A 113 22.57 -11.70 -3.70
CA GLN A 113 23.28 -12.71 -4.49
C GLN A 113 23.76 -13.87 -3.61
N THR A 114 24.34 -13.57 -2.45
CA THR A 114 24.77 -14.59 -1.48
C THR A 114 23.59 -15.40 -0.95
N ALA A 115 22.49 -14.73 -0.56
CA ALA A 115 21.28 -15.42 -0.08
C ALA A 115 20.67 -16.37 -1.13
N GLN A 116 20.78 -16.02 -2.41
CA GLN A 116 20.35 -16.88 -3.52
C GLN A 116 21.29 -18.08 -3.70
N ALA A 117 22.61 -17.86 -3.64
CA ALA A 117 23.61 -18.92 -3.78
C ALA A 117 23.56 -19.94 -2.63
N GLU A 118 23.24 -19.51 -1.42
CA GLU A 118 23.09 -20.37 -0.24
C GLU A 118 21.79 -21.20 -0.22
N GLY A 119 20.94 -21.09 -1.24
CA GLY A 119 19.71 -21.89 -1.33
C GLY A 119 18.66 -21.55 -0.26
N GLN A 120 18.68 -20.33 0.28
CA GLN A 120 17.73 -19.90 1.31
C GLN A 120 16.28 -20.01 0.81
N HIS A 121 15.35 -20.34 1.70
CA HIS A 121 13.94 -20.46 1.34
C HIS A 121 13.39 -19.14 0.77
N ALA A 122 12.55 -19.23 -0.27
CA ALA A 122 12.03 -18.07 -1.00
C ALA A 122 11.37 -17.01 -0.10
N GLY A 123 10.67 -17.42 0.97
CA GLY A 123 10.09 -16.50 1.95
C GLY A 123 11.12 -15.69 2.74
N GLN A 124 12.25 -16.31 3.11
CA GLN A 124 13.33 -15.62 3.82
C GLN A 124 14.08 -14.64 2.89
N GLN A 125 14.26 -15.02 1.62
CA GLN A 125 14.83 -14.14 0.62
C GLN A 125 13.95 -12.89 0.42
N HIS A 126 12.63 -13.06 0.30
CA HIS A 126 11.71 -11.94 0.14
C HIS A 126 11.76 -10.95 1.32
N LEU A 127 11.78 -11.47 2.56
CA LEU A 127 11.92 -10.63 3.75
C LEU A 127 13.24 -9.85 3.78
N LYS A 128 14.35 -10.47 3.37
CA LYS A 128 15.66 -9.79 3.26
C LYS A 128 15.63 -8.68 2.23
N VAL A 129 15.03 -8.90 1.06
CA VAL A 129 14.87 -7.87 0.01
C VAL A 129 14.11 -6.66 0.55
N LEU A 130 12.98 -6.90 1.23
CA LEU A 130 12.19 -5.82 1.83
C LEU A 130 12.98 -5.05 2.90
N ALA A 131 13.78 -5.74 3.72
CA ALA A 131 14.65 -5.12 4.71
C ALA A 131 15.71 -4.21 4.08
N GLU A 132 16.35 -4.65 2.99
CA GLU A 132 17.34 -3.84 2.27
C GLU A 132 16.71 -2.62 1.58
N ILE A 133 15.53 -2.78 0.95
CA ILE A 133 14.77 -1.64 0.40
C ILE A 133 14.41 -0.64 1.50
N MET A 134 14.00 -1.12 2.67
CA MET A 134 13.72 -0.27 3.83
C MET A 134 14.96 0.50 4.29
N LYS A 135 16.13 -0.14 4.34
CA LYS A 135 17.39 0.55 4.68
C LYS A 135 17.72 1.65 3.68
N LEU A 136 17.64 1.37 2.38
CA LEU A 136 17.87 2.39 1.34
C LEU A 136 16.90 3.57 1.47
N ARG A 137 15.61 3.30 1.71
CA ARG A 137 14.61 4.35 1.95
C ARG A 137 14.92 5.19 3.19
N ARG A 138 15.41 4.57 4.26
CA ARG A 138 15.83 5.26 5.49
C ARG A 138 17.06 6.13 5.24
N THR A 139 18.04 5.64 4.48
CA THR A 139 19.22 6.42 4.07
C THR A 139 18.83 7.70 3.35
N CYS A 140 17.87 7.66 2.43
CA CYS A 140 17.35 8.86 1.76
C CYS A 140 16.60 9.83 2.67
N CYS A 141 16.14 9.39 3.85
CA CYS A 141 15.55 10.29 4.84
C CYS A 141 16.64 10.92 5.70
N HIS A 142 17.51 10.10 6.29
CA HIS A 142 18.68 10.54 7.04
C HIS A 142 19.65 9.37 7.25
N PRO A 143 20.97 9.53 7.01
CA PRO A 143 21.97 8.46 7.24
C PRO A 143 21.97 7.86 8.65
N LYS A 144 21.75 8.68 9.69
CA LYS A 144 21.56 8.28 11.09
C LYS A 144 20.46 7.24 11.36
N LEU A 145 19.46 7.11 10.48
CA LEU A 145 18.42 6.08 10.62
C LEU A 145 18.91 4.66 10.29
N VAL A 146 20.12 4.54 9.74
CA VAL A 146 20.77 3.27 9.39
C VAL A 146 22.10 3.12 10.13
N MET A 147 22.81 4.23 10.38
CA MET A 147 24.08 4.27 11.11
C MET A 147 24.06 5.43 12.10
N GLU A 148 23.77 5.16 13.37
CA GLU A 148 23.51 6.16 14.41
C GLU A 148 24.61 7.23 14.54
N ASP A 149 25.87 6.80 14.48
CA ASP A 149 27.06 7.66 14.57
C ASP A 149 27.45 8.31 13.23
N SER A 150 26.59 8.25 12.20
CA SER A 150 26.92 8.82 10.90
C SER A 150 27.15 10.33 11.02
N PRO A 151 28.31 10.84 10.56
CA PRO A 151 28.60 12.27 10.56
C PRO A 151 27.88 13.02 9.43
N LEU A 152 27.19 12.29 8.54
CA LEU A 152 26.55 12.85 7.36
C LEU A 152 25.27 13.60 7.73
N SER A 153 25.15 14.80 7.18
CA SER A 153 23.89 15.56 7.18
C SER A 153 22.89 14.96 6.19
N SER A 154 21.63 15.40 6.29
CA SER A 154 20.56 14.99 5.37
C SER A 154 20.17 16.15 4.45
N ALA A 155 20.38 16.01 3.14
CA ALA A 155 19.91 16.99 2.16
C ALA A 155 18.38 17.12 2.20
N LYS A 156 17.68 16.01 2.47
CA LYS A 156 16.22 16.01 2.65
C LYS A 156 15.80 16.83 3.86
N LEU A 157 16.48 16.71 4.98
CA LEU A 157 16.17 17.51 6.17
C LEU A 157 16.49 18.99 5.97
N GLN A 158 17.50 19.33 5.17
CA GLN A 158 17.84 20.72 4.86
C GLN A 158 16.86 21.38 3.88
N ALA A 159 16.13 20.59 3.09
CA ALA A 159 15.16 21.08 2.11
C ALA A 159 13.79 21.45 2.72
N PHE A 160 13.55 21.15 4.00
CA PHE A 160 12.30 21.42 4.74
C PHE A 160 12.60 22.15 6.04
#